data_AF-A0A920T702-F1
#
_entry.id   AF-A0A920T702-F1
#
_cell.length_a   1.000
_cell.length_b   1.000
_cell.length_c   1.000
_cell.angle_alpha   90.00
_cell.angle_beta   90.00
_cell.angle_gamma   90.00
#
_symmetry.space_group_name_H-M   'P 1'
#
loop_
_entity.id
_entity.type
_entity.pdbx_description
1 polymer ?
#
loop_
_entity_poly.entity_id
_entity_poly.type
_entity_poly.pdbx_seq_one_letter_code
_entity_poly.pdbx_strand_id
1 'polypeptide(L)' 'MNQTSPSTSNGTAGRKAGLDLEAYQVILRPVVTEKSMEQSQDNELNAYTFEVHKQATKDQVRAAIGETL' A
#
# COMPACT_ATOMS: atom_id res chain seq x y z
N MET A 1 -1.82 -28.81 -3.40
CA MET A 1 -2.11 -27.58 -2.62
C MET A 1 -1.76 -26.40 -3.50
N ASN A 2 -2.66 -25.42 -3.57
CA ASN A 2 -2.91 -24.53 -4.71
C ASN A 2 -1.75 -23.56 -5.02
N GLN A 3 -1.11 -23.74 -6.18
CA GLN A 3 -0.29 -22.72 -6.83
C GLN A 3 -1.23 -21.80 -7.60
N THR A 4 -1.68 -20.72 -6.97
CA THR A 4 -2.29 -19.57 -7.68
C THR A 4 -1.34 -18.40 -7.57
N SER A 5 -0.30 -18.42 -8.40
CA SER A 5 0.42 -17.20 -8.78
C SER A 5 -0.48 -16.39 -9.72
N PRO A 6 -0.73 -15.09 -9.47
CA PRO A 6 -1.52 -14.29 -10.39
C PRO A 6 -0.76 -14.07 -11.70
N SER A 7 -1.54 -14.13 -12.77
CA SER A 7 -1.16 -14.23 -14.17
C SER A 7 -0.47 -12.99 -14.73
N THR A 8 0.41 -13.20 -15.71
CA THR A 8 1.01 -12.20 -16.60
C THR A 8 0.00 -11.67 -17.63
N SER A 9 -0.10 -10.33 -17.85
CA SER A 9 -0.28 -9.72 -19.19
C SER A 9 -0.26 -8.18 -19.19
N ASN A 10 0.68 -7.54 -19.92
CA ASN A 10 0.42 -6.69 -21.10
C ASN A 10 1.54 -5.68 -21.40
N GLY A 11 2.08 -5.76 -22.63
CA GLY A 11 2.76 -4.64 -23.27
C GLY A 11 1.77 -3.83 -24.11
N THR A 12 1.78 -2.50 -23.97
CA THR A 12 1.58 -1.48 -25.03
C THR A 12 1.78 -0.07 -24.43
N ALA A 13 2.52 0.74 -25.19
CA ALA A 13 2.98 2.11 -24.97
C ALA A 13 2.06 3.08 -24.17
N GLY A 14 2.71 3.92 -23.35
CA GLY A 14 2.27 5.31 -23.18
C GLY A 14 1.64 5.74 -21.84
N ARG A 15 1.44 4.86 -20.87
CA ARG A 15 1.24 5.22 -19.46
C ARG A 15 2.08 4.27 -18.64
N LYS A 16 2.81 4.74 -17.62
CA LYS A 16 3.50 3.82 -16.71
C LYS A 16 2.43 2.95 -16.06
N ALA A 17 2.24 1.73 -16.57
CA ALA A 17 1.39 0.75 -15.94
C ALA A 17 2.01 0.49 -14.57
N GLY A 18 1.36 0.99 -13.52
CA GLY A 18 1.68 0.56 -12.17
C GLY A 18 1.52 -0.96 -12.13
N LEU A 19 2.41 -1.63 -11.40
CA LEU A 19 2.23 -3.05 -11.15
C LEU A 19 0.88 -3.25 -10.46
N ASP A 20 0.15 -4.29 -10.85
CA ASP A 20 -1.00 -4.75 -10.09
C ASP A 20 -0.46 -5.45 -8.84
N LEU A 21 -0.72 -4.87 -7.67
CA LEU A 21 -0.17 -5.30 -6.39
C LEU A 21 -1.32 -5.68 -5.48
N GLU A 22 -1.23 -6.85 -4.87
CA GLU A 22 -2.19 -7.27 -3.85
C GLU A 22 -2.03 -6.42 -2.58
N ALA A 23 -3.08 -6.29 -1.77
CA ALA A 23 -3.08 -5.42 -0.59
C ALA A 23 -1.91 -5.67 0.38
N TYR A 24 -1.58 -6.95 0.62
CA TYR A 24 -0.45 -7.35 1.48
C TYR A 24 0.92 -7.05 0.86
N GLN A 25 0.99 -6.80 -0.45
CA GLN A 25 2.20 -6.36 -1.14
C GLN A 25 2.33 -4.83 -1.10
N VAL A 26 1.21 -4.11 -1.02
CA VAL A 26 1.17 -2.65 -0.98
C VAL A 26 1.62 -2.11 0.38
N ILE A 27 1.10 -2.64 1.48
CA ILE A 27 1.44 -2.21 2.85
C ILE A 27 2.48 -3.16 3.44
N LEU A 28 3.70 -2.68 3.69
CA LEU A 28 4.81 -3.53 4.16
C LEU A 28 4.84 -3.64 5.68
N ARG A 29 4.71 -2.51 6.39
CA ARG A 29 4.69 -2.44 7.86
C ARG A 29 4.25 -1.05 8.38
N PRO A 30 3.74 -0.95 9.62
CA PRO A 30 3.60 0.32 10.29
C PRO A 30 4.98 0.94 10.59
N VAL A 31 5.06 2.27 10.55
CA VAL A 31 6.23 3.03 10.97
C VAL A 31 6.01 3.52 12.39
N VAL A 32 6.89 3.13 13.31
CA VAL A 32 6.82 3.52 14.72
C VAL A 32 8.05 4.34 15.06
N THR A 33 7.87 5.66 15.06
CA THR A 33 8.84 6.66 15.51
C THR A 33 8.14 7.60 16.46
N GLU A 34 8.87 8.38 17.26
CA GLU A 34 8.27 9.38 18.14
C GLU A 34 7.32 10.30 17.37
N LYS A 35 7.71 10.70 16.15
CA LYS A 35 6.89 11.56 15.30
C LYS A 35 5.63 10.87 14.79
N SER A 36 5.70 9.61 14.35
CA SER A 36 4.51 8.91 13.87
C SER A 36 3.55 8.57 15.00
N MET A 37 4.07 8.29 16.20
CA MET A 37 3.27 8.10 17.41
C MET A 37 2.56 9.39 17.80
N GLU A 38 3.26 10.53 17.83
CA GLU A 38 2.65 11.85 18.09
C GLU A 38 1.50 12.12 17.11
N GLN A 39 1.72 11.91 15.80
CA GLN A 39 0.69 12.11 14.77
C GLN A 39 -0.54 11.20 14.92
N SER A 40 -0.36 10.01 15.49
CA SER A 40 -1.46 9.07 15.75
C SER A 40 -2.26 9.41 17.01
N GLN A 41 -1.63 10.08 17.97
CA GLN A 41 -2.25 10.47 19.25
C GLN A 41 -2.85 11.88 19.20
N ASP A 42 -2.44 12.69 18.24
CA ASP A 42 -3.04 13.99 17.97
C ASP A 42 -4.47 13.80 17.42
N ASN A 43 -5.45 14.16 18.25
CA ASN A 43 -6.88 14.08 17.95
C ASN A 43 -7.29 14.90 16.71
N GLU A 44 -6.52 15.90 16.29
CA GLU A 44 -6.80 16.69 15.09
C GLU A 44 -6.26 16.00 13.82
N LEU A 45 -5.17 15.22 13.93
CA LEU A 45 -4.53 14.55 12.80
C LEU A 45 -5.04 13.12 12.57
N ASN A 46 -5.18 12.31 13.65
CA ASN A 46 -5.52 10.88 13.59
C ASN A 46 -4.80 10.11 12.47
N ALA A 47 -3.49 10.36 12.33
CA ALA A 47 -2.72 9.91 11.18
C ALA A 47 -1.81 8.73 11.52
N TYR A 48 -1.95 7.64 10.77
CA TYR A 48 -1.10 6.44 10.88
C TYR A 48 -0.13 6.35 9.71
N THR A 49 1.14 6.13 10.00
CA THR A 49 2.21 6.08 8.98
C THR A 49 2.59 4.64 8.66
N PHE A 50 2.68 4.32 7.37
CA PHE A 50 3.06 3.01 6.87
C PHE A 50 4.21 3.10 5.87
N GLU A 51 5.07 2.09 5.86
CA GLU A 51 5.98 1.84 4.75
C GLU A 51 5.23 1.08 3.66
N VAL A 52 5.29 1.60 2.43
CA VAL A 52 4.55 1.06 1.28
C VAL A 52 5.48 0.70 0.13
N HIS A 53 5.01 -0.20 -0.74
CA HIS A 53 5.76 -0.58 -1.93
C HIS A 53 6.00 0.62 -2.86
N LYS A 54 7.22 0.80 -3.36
CA LYS A 54 7.63 2.00 -4.13
C LYS A 54 6.86 2.20 -5.44
N GLN A 55 6.30 1.14 -5.99
CA GLN A 55 5.50 1.19 -7.22
C GLN A 55 3.99 1.29 -6.98
N ALA A 56 3.55 1.28 -5.72
CA ALA A 56 2.15 1.44 -5.38
C ALA A 56 1.68 2.88 -5.64
N THR A 57 0.50 3.02 -6.25
CA THR A 57 -0.16 4.32 -6.43
C THR A 57 -0.93 4.70 -5.16
N LYS A 58 -1.30 5.98 -5.02
CA LYS A 58 -2.11 6.45 -3.88
C LYS A 58 -3.47 5.75 -3.80
N ASP A 59 -4.06 5.41 -4.95
CA ASP A 59 -5.34 4.70 -5.03
C ASP A 59 -5.20 3.26 -4.50
N GLN A 60 -4.11 2.58 -4.88
CA GLN A 60 -3.81 1.24 -4.36
C GLN A 60 -3.56 1.26 -2.85
N VAL A 61 -2.84 2.26 -2.33
CA VAL A 61 -2.61 2.42 -0.88
C VAL A 61 -3.94 2.61 -0.15
N ARG A 62 -4.83 3.47 -0.67
CA ARG A 62 -6.15 3.69 -0.06
C ARG A 62 -7.00 2.42 -0.05
N ALA A 63 -7.03 1.68 -1.16
CA ALA A 63 -7.77 0.43 -1.25
C ALA A 63 -7.22 -0.61 -0.26
N ALA A 64 -5.89 -0.81 -0.26
CA ALA A 64 -5.23 -1.79 0.61
C ALA A 64 -5.48 -1.53 2.11
N ILE A 65 -5.48 -0.26 2.54
CA ILE A 65 -5.79 0.10 3.93
C ILE A 65 -7.23 -0.27 4.29
N GLY A 66 -8.20 0.00 3.42
CA GLY A 66 -9.61 -0.32 3.66
C GLY A 66 -9.95 -1.81 3.63
N GLU A 67 -9.12 -2.64 2.99
CA GLU A 67 -9.27 -4.10 3.00
C GLU A 67 -8.62 -4.76 4.23
N THR A 68 -7.59 -4.14 4.80
CA THR A 68 -6.74 -4.76 5.83
C THR A 68 -7.09 -4.33 7.26
N LEU A 69 -7.68 -3.13 7.44
CA LEU A 69 -8.07 -2.55 8.74
C LEU A 69 -9.59 -2.56 8.91
#